data_AF-A0A3M8R0S7-F1
#
_entry.id   AF-A0A3M8R0S7-F1
#
_cell.length_a   1.000
_cell.length_b   1.000
_cell.length_c   1.000
_cell.angle_alpha   90.00
_cell.angle_beta   90.00
_cell.angle_gamma   90.00
#
_symmetry.space_group_name_H-M   'P 1'
#
loop_
_entity.id
_entity.type
_entity.pdbx_description
1 polymer ?
#
loop_
_entity_poly.entity_id
_entity_poly.type
_entity_poly.pdbx_seq_one_letter_code
_entity_poly.pdbx_strand_id
1 'polypeptide(L)'
;MELLGLEHVYWQLPLVAYPFLSGLVAGSFIVGSLSKVFGLSKFEPLAKLSVIVTFAFLVVAALAPLAEAVQRMRWWELYTRDHIPYSPLGLFIVIWTAYIILVVAEMYFIFRVDNIRLAAQAQGWRRRWHNLLTFGSRDISAGSLRRDHAVLVVLAVTGILLALGFHGYVGFVFGALKARPLWSNPLMPPLFIMSAIVSGIAVMIVAYVLIQGGLSADPIDRGILDGLMKFLMWMILVDLFLDFVDLLNAGVSAYTSLAVYRGFSAIFFPGGPLAVMYWVLQLGLLLLALVMTFFRGIRRSPLWASITGLAVLISVFAMRYDTVIGGELQPKVSQGLVRYTPVLFGIDSWQVLFGLAAIAIFLIGLSLLLLPWEPSWVTAWLGRGGNDGQKIESGASSAEVGG
;
A
#
# COMPACT_ATOMS: atom_id res chain seq x y z
N MET A 1 -1.24 -37.13 -21.77
CA MET A 1 -2.68 -36.86 -21.94
C MET A 1 -3.11 -36.15 -20.68
N GLU A 2 -3.00 -34.81 -20.67
CA GLU A 2 -3.49 -33.99 -19.57
C GLU A 2 -5.00 -34.13 -19.53
N LEU A 3 -5.51 -34.94 -18.60
CA LEU A 3 -6.90 -34.86 -18.22
C LEU A 3 -7.09 -33.45 -17.68
N LEU A 4 -7.69 -32.57 -18.50
CA LEU A 4 -8.33 -31.35 -18.06
C LEU A 4 -9.17 -31.72 -16.82
N GLY A 5 -8.63 -31.44 -15.64
CA GLY A 5 -9.39 -31.53 -14.41
C GLY A 5 -10.61 -30.63 -14.58
N LEU A 6 -11.76 -31.08 -14.10
CA LEU A 6 -13.01 -30.30 -14.10
C LEU A 6 -12.87 -28.95 -13.36
N GLU A 7 -11.76 -28.73 -12.63
CA GLU A 7 -11.42 -27.50 -11.92
C GLU A 7 -9.96 -27.09 -12.19
N HIS A 8 -9.76 -25.78 -12.36
CA HIS A 8 -8.47 -25.11 -12.47
C HIS A 8 -8.44 -23.87 -11.55
N VAL A 9 -7.25 -23.33 -11.32
CA VAL A 9 -7.09 -22.04 -10.63
C VAL A 9 -7.52 -20.93 -11.57
N TYR A 10 -8.53 -20.15 -11.17
CA TYR A 10 -9.07 -19.07 -12.00
C TYR A 10 -8.36 -17.76 -11.70
N TRP A 11 -8.10 -17.48 -10.43
CA TRP A 11 -7.46 -16.25 -9.97
C TRP A 11 -5.97 -16.49 -9.82
N GLN A 12 -5.21 -15.91 -10.73
CA GLN A 12 -3.77 -16.19 -10.85
C GLN A 12 -2.94 -15.03 -10.30
N LEU A 13 -1.66 -14.93 -10.73
CA LEU A 13 -0.74 -13.94 -10.21
C LEU A 13 -1.25 -12.49 -10.25
N PRO A 14 -1.93 -11.98 -11.30
CA PRO A 14 -2.46 -10.62 -11.28
C PRO A 14 -3.42 -10.38 -10.11
N LEU A 15 -4.28 -11.35 -9.80
CA LEU A 15 -5.16 -11.24 -8.64
C LEU A 15 -4.49 -11.52 -7.30
N VAL A 16 -3.31 -12.16 -7.26
CA VAL A 16 -2.43 -12.13 -6.08
C VAL A 16 -1.85 -10.73 -5.87
N ALA A 17 -1.44 -10.07 -6.96
CA ALA A 17 -0.83 -8.74 -6.92
C ALA A 17 -1.85 -7.65 -6.54
N TYR A 18 -3.10 -7.76 -6.95
CA TYR A 18 -4.17 -6.80 -6.62
C TYR A 18 -4.30 -6.49 -5.11
N PRO A 19 -4.58 -7.45 -4.22
CA PRO A 19 -4.72 -7.23 -2.78
C PRO A 19 -3.37 -6.90 -2.10
N PHE A 20 -2.24 -7.20 -2.74
CA PHE A 20 -0.92 -6.77 -2.27
C PHE A 20 -0.70 -5.28 -2.55
N LEU A 21 -0.84 -4.87 -3.82
CA LEU A 21 -0.65 -3.49 -4.26
C LEU A 21 -1.63 -2.53 -3.60
N SER A 22 -2.90 -2.92 -3.51
CA SER A 22 -3.88 -2.14 -2.76
C SER A 22 -3.49 -2.04 -1.28
N GLY A 23 -2.89 -3.08 -0.68
CA GLY A 23 -2.39 -3.04 0.69
C GLY A 23 -1.31 -1.97 0.90
N LEU A 24 -0.40 -1.88 -0.07
CA LEU A 24 0.61 -0.83 -0.10
C LEU A 24 -0.02 0.57 -0.15
N VAL A 25 -1.12 0.77 -0.89
CA VAL A 25 -1.87 2.03 -0.89
C VAL A 25 -2.36 2.37 0.51
N ALA A 26 -3.10 1.47 1.15
CA ALA A 26 -3.74 1.73 2.43
C ALA A 26 -2.72 2.07 3.52
N GLY A 27 -1.67 1.25 3.67
CA GLY A 27 -0.69 1.50 4.72
C GLY A 27 0.25 2.68 4.40
N SER A 28 0.60 2.93 3.13
CA SER A 28 1.39 4.13 2.80
C SER A 28 0.61 5.42 3.06
N PHE A 29 -0.69 5.45 2.74
CA PHE A 29 -1.59 6.57 3.06
C PHE A 29 -1.70 6.82 4.56
N ILE A 30 -1.87 5.76 5.36
CA ILE A 30 -1.94 5.85 6.83
C ILE A 30 -0.66 6.48 7.39
N VAL A 31 0.52 6.07 6.89
CA VAL A 31 1.81 6.66 7.31
C VAL A 31 1.86 8.17 7.04
N GLY A 32 1.39 8.64 5.88
CA GLY A 32 1.34 10.08 5.56
C GLY A 32 0.32 10.87 6.37
N SER A 33 -0.67 10.18 6.93
CA SER A 33 -1.71 10.75 7.77
C SER A 33 -1.35 10.80 9.27
N LEU A 34 -0.24 10.16 9.67
CA LEU A 34 0.18 10.05 11.09
C LEU A 34 0.33 11.43 11.77
N SER A 35 0.95 12.39 11.09
CA SER A 35 1.13 13.74 11.65
C SER A 35 -0.19 14.49 11.77
N LYS A 36 -1.02 14.43 10.71
CA LYS A 36 -2.25 15.23 10.57
C LYS A 36 -3.38 14.75 11.48
N VAL A 37 -3.55 13.43 11.59
CA VAL A 37 -4.69 12.82 12.30
C VAL A 37 -4.32 12.45 13.73
N PHE A 38 -3.11 11.94 13.95
CA PHE A 38 -2.67 11.45 15.27
C PHE A 38 -1.71 12.41 15.98
N GLY A 39 -1.44 13.59 15.42
CA GLY A 39 -0.59 14.61 16.04
C GLY A 39 0.89 14.23 16.11
N LEU A 40 1.33 13.19 15.39
CA LEU A 40 2.71 12.71 15.42
C LEU A 40 3.60 13.55 14.49
N SER A 41 3.88 14.79 14.89
CA SER A 41 4.62 15.81 14.10
C SER A 41 5.95 15.31 13.53
N LYS A 42 6.61 14.39 14.23
CA LYS A 42 7.84 13.71 13.77
C LYS A 42 7.72 13.08 12.38
N PHE A 43 6.54 12.63 11.96
CA PHE A 43 6.32 12.00 10.66
C PHE A 43 5.88 12.98 9.56
N GLU A 44 5.76 14.27 9.85
CA GLU A 44 5.39 15.30 8.88
C GLU A 44 6.28 15.28 7.61
N PRO A 45 7.61 15.09 7.68
CA PRO A 45 8.44 15.00 6.48
C PRO A 45 8.07 13.85 5.53
N LEU A 46 7.37 12.82 6.02
CA LEU A 46 6.93 11.70 5.19
C LEU A 46 5.65 11.99 4.39
N ALA A 47 4.91 13.05 4.70
CA ALA A 47 3.56 13.25 4.15
C ALA A 47 3.56 13.37 2.60
N LYS A 48 4.50 14.15 2.05
CA LYS A 48 4.66 14.32 0.58
C LYS A 48 5.13 13.04 -0.10
N LEU A 49 6.05 12.32 0.54
CA LEU A 49 6.55 11.06 0.02
C LEU A 49 5.46 9.99 0.01
N SER A 50 4.70 9.91 1.10
CA SER A 50 3.59 8.97 1.28
C SER A 50 2.51 9.17 0.23
N VAL A 51 2.07 10.40 -0.05
CA VAL A 51 1.02 10.62 -1.06
C VAL A 51 1.48 10.22 -2.46
N ILE A 52 2.77 10.43 -2.80
CA ILE A 52 3.35 10.01 -4.09
C ILE A 52 3.34 8.49 -4.21
N VAL A 53 3.80 7.79 -3.17
CA VAL A 53 3.84 6.33 -3.12
C VAL A 53 2.42 5.76 -3.18
N THR A 54 1.50 6.32 -2.41
CA THR A 54 0.08 5.96 -2.39
C THR A 54 -0.54 6.10 -3.78
N PHE A 55 -0.35 7.26 -4.44
CA PHE A 55 -0.90 7.53 -5.76
C PHE A 55 -0.40 6.52 -6.80
N ALA A 56 0.90 6.24 -6.82
CA ALA A 56 1.48 5.28 -7.76
C ALA A 56 0.90 3.87 -7.58
N PHE A 57 0.84 3.37 -6.34
CA PHE A 57 0.25 2.06 -6.09
C PHE A 57 -1.26 2.02 -6.34
N LEU A 58 -1.98 3.11 -6.12
CA LEU A 58 -3.42 3.16 -6.35
C LEU A 58 -3.75 3.06 -7.83
N VAL A 59 -2.98 3.72 -8.70
CA VAL A 59 -3.11 3.57 -10.16
C VAL A 59 -2.82 2.12 -10.58
N VAL A 60 -1.71 1.55 -10.10
CA VAL A 60 -1.27 0.20 -10.50
C VAL A 60 -2.17 -0.90 -9.94
N ALA A 61 -2.76 -0.72 -8.76
CA ALA A 61 -3.68 -1.68 -8.16
C ALA A 61 -4.90 -1.97 -9.04
N ALA A 62 -5.42 -0.98 -9.77
CA ALA A 62 -6.53 -1.20 -10.71
C ALA A 62 -6.11 -1.92 -11.99
N LEU A 63 -4.85 -1.81 -12.40
CA LEU A 63 -4.34 -2.50 -13.58
C LEU A 63 -4.23 -4.00 -13.36
N ALA A 64 -4.02 -4.46 -12.12
CA ALA A 64 -3.89 -5.87 -11.80
C ALA A 64 -5.14 -6.72 -12.15
N PRO A 65 -6.35 -6.44 -11.61
CA PRO A 65 -7.56 -7.16 -12.01
C PRO A 65 -7.97 -6.88 -13.46
N LEU A 66 -7.62 -5.71 -13.99
CA LEU A 66 -7.88 -5.38 -15.40
C LEU A 66 -7.01 -6.21 -16.35
N ALA A 67 -5.79 -6.59 -15.97
CA ALA A 67 -4.90 -7.41 -16.79
C ALA A 67 -5.50 -8.79 -17.07
N GLU A 68 -6.12 -9.41 -16.06
CA GLU A 68 -6.74 -10.74 -16.12
C GLU A 68 -8.13 -10.70 -16.78
N ALA A 69 -8.80 -9.54 -16.82
CA ALA A 69 -10.11 -9.42 -17.44
C ALA A 69 -10.07 -9.80 -18.93
N VAL A 70 -10.96 -10.70 -19.38
CA VAL A 70 -11.02 -11.14 -20.78
C VAL A 70 -11.40 -9.98 -21.72
N GLN A 71 -12.30 -9.09 -21.28
CA GLN A 71 -12.82 -7.97 -22.07
C GLN A 71 -12.41 -6.61 -21.49
N ARG A 72 -11.09 -6.39 -21.37
CA ARG A 72 -10.46 -5.21 -20.73
C ARG A 72 -11.00 -3.86 -21.20
N MET A 73 -11.30 -3.71 -22.49
CA MET A 73 -11.80 -2.45 -23.06
C MET A 73 -13.20 -2.05 -22.57
N ARG A 74 -13.94 -2.98 -21.94
CA ARG A 74 -15.27 -2.77 -21.39
C ARG A 74 -15.23 -2.41 -19.90
N TRP A 75 -14.09 -1.95 -19.37
CA TRP A 75 -13.94 -1.57 -17.96
C TRP A 75 -14.97 -0.53 -17.50
N TRP A 76 -15.44 0.35 -18.40
CA TRP A 76 -16.46 1.34 -18.10
C TRP A 76 -17.83 0.71 -17.79
N GLU A 77 -18.09 -0.53 -18.22
CA GLU A 77 -19.31 -1.27 -17.87
C GLU A 77 -19.36 -1.64 -16.39
N LEU A 78 -18.23 -1.54 -15.68
CA LEU A 78 -18.20 -1.62 -14.23
C LEU A 78 -18.98 -0.45 -13.58
N TYR A 79 -19.25 0.66 -14.27
CA TYR A 79 -20.06 1.75 -13.73
C TYR A 79 -21.53 1.72 -14.14
N THR A 80 -21.84 1.10 -15.28
CA THR A 80 -23.14 1.30 -15.95
C THR A 80 -24.09 0.12 -15.84
N ARG A 81 -23.60 -1.06 -15.44
CA ARG A 81 -24.41 -2.28 -15.29
C ARG A 81 -24.88 -2.51 -13.86
N ASP A 82 -25.93 -3.32 -13.73
CA ASP A 82 -26.65 -3.59 -12.47
C ASP A 82 -25.93 -4.52 -11.48
N HIS A 83 -24.61 -4.64 -11.55
CA HIS A 83 -23.84 -5.46 -10.61
C HIS A 83 -23.63 -4.75 -9.26
N ILE A 84 -23.84 -3.44 -9.17
CA ILE A 84 -23.82 -2.67 -7.91
C ILE A 84 -25.22 -2.68 -7.28
N PRO A 85 -25.40 -3.03 -6.00
CA PRO A 85 -24.39 -3.32 -4.98
C PRO A 85 -24.09 -4.83 -4.77
N TYR A 86 -24.63 -5.71 -5.62
CA TYR A 86 -24.68 -7.16 -5.37
C TYR A 86 -23.35 -7.90 -5.61
N SER A 87 -22.51 -7.41 -6.52
CA SER A 87 -21.21 -7.98 -6.83
C SER A 87 -20.14 -7.30 -6.00
N PRO A 88 -19.41 -8.04 -5.16
CA PRO A 88 -18.25 -7.51 -4.47
C PRO A 88 -17.27 -6.85 -5.47
N LEU A 89 -16.84 -7.57 -6.51
CA LEU A 89 -15.93 -7.05 -7.54
C LEU A 89 -16.47 -5.82 -8.29
N GLY A 90 -17.79 -5.62 -8.30
CA GLY A 90 -18.42 -4.40 -8.79
C GLY A 90 -18.19 -3.17 -7.90
N LEU A 91 -18.21 -3.34 -6.58
CA LEU A 91 -17.97 -2.26 -5.61
C LEU A 91 -16.54 -1.73 -5.67
N PHE A 92 -15.58 -2.55 -6.10
CA PHE A 92 -14.18 -2.16 -6.28
C PHE A 92 -14.05 -0.84 -7.05
N ILE A 93 -14.74 -0.71 -8.19
CA ILE A 93 -14.55 0.44 -9.07
C ILE A 93 -15.04 1.75 -8.41
N VAL A 94 -16.10 1.66 -7.60
CA VAL A 94 -16.65 2.82 -6.87
C VAL A 94 -15.70 3.25 -5.76
N ILE A 95 -15.23 2.30 -4.95
CA ILE A 95 -14.30 2.58 -3.84
C ILE A 95 -12.97 3.11 -4.40
N TRP A 96 -12.43 2.47 -5.43
CA TRP A 96 -11.21 2.90 -6.10
C TRP A 96 -11.33 4.31 -6.67
N THR A 97 -12.44 4.63 -7.33
CA THR A 97 -12.69 5.96 -7.90
C THR A 97 -12.83 7.04 -6.83
N ALA A 98 -13.53 6.76 -5.73
CA ALA A 98 -13.58 7.67 -4.60
C ALA A 98 -12.18 7.90 -4.03
N TYR A 99 -11.37 6.84 -3.92
CA TYR A 99 -10.05 6.92 -3.33
C TYR A 99 -9.04 7.67 -4.24
N ILE A 100 -9.07 7.46 -5.55
CA ILE A 100 -8.15 8.17 -6.47
C ILE A 100 -8.49 9.66 -6.53
N ILE A 101 -9.77 10.04 -6.49
CA ILE A 101 -10.20 11.44 -6.40
C ILE A 101 -9.68 12.06 -5.09
N LEU A 102 -9.82 11.35 -3.97
CA LEU A 102 -9.32 11.81 -2.67
C LEU A 102 -7.81 12.01 -2.67
N VAL A 103 -7.04 11.03 -3.17
CA VAL A 103 -5.57 11.11 -3.21
C VAL A 103 -5.10 12.22 -4.14
N VAL A 104 -5.76 12.42 -5.28
CA VAL A 104 -5.46 13.55 -6.19
C VAL A 104 -5.76 14.89 -5.51
N ALA A 105 -6.87 15.01 -4.78
CA ALA A 105 -7.19 16.20 -4.01
C ALA A 105 -6.16 16.46 -2.90
N GLU A 106 -5.76 15.43 -2.16
CA GLU A 106 -4.71 15.55 -1.14
C GLU A 106 -3.38 15.97 -1.76
N MET A 107 -3.02 15.38 -2.90
CA MET A 107 -1.82 15.73 -3.66
C MET A 107 -1.87 17.20 -4.11
N TYR A 108 -3.02 17.72 -4.52
CA TYR A 108 -3.16 19.15 -4.82
C TYR A 108 -2.84 20.02 -3.59
N PHE A 109 -3.53 19.80 -2.47
CA PHE A 109 -3.38 20.65 -1.28
C PHE A 109 -2.00 20.55 -0.63
N ILE A 110 -1.41 19.36 -0.57
CA ILE A 110 -0.10 19.15 0.07
C ILE A 110 1.06 19.79 -0.71
N PHE A 111 0.92 19.91 -2.04
CA PHE A 111 1.93 20.54 -2.90
C PHE A 111 1.58 21.98 -3.29
N ARG A 112 0.42 22.50 -2.88
CA ARG A 112 -0.12 23.78 -3.35
C ARG A 112 0.84 24.95 -3.13
N VAL A 113 1.36 25.12 -1.92
CA VAL A 113 2.23 26.24 -1.56
C VAL A 113 3.52 26.24 -2.38
N ASP A 114 4.16 25.08 -2.52
CA ASP A 114 5.40 24.95 -3.28
C ASP A 114 5.16 25.13 -4.79
N ASN A 115 4.04 24.61 -5.30
CA ASN A 115 3.62 24.88 -6.67
C ASN A 115 3.39 26.38 -6.91
N ILE A 116 2.78 27.12 -5.98
CA ILE A 116 2.62 28.58 -6.10
C ILE A 116 3.96 29.30 -6.14
N ARG A 117 4.91 28.91 -5.28
CA ARG A 117 6.27 29.48 -5.24
C ARG A 117 7.00 29.24 -6.57
N LEU A 118 6.99 28.01 -7.06
CA LEU A 118 7.61 27.65 -8.34
C LEU A 118 6.92 28.29 -9.54
N ALA A 119 5.59 28.40 -9.51
CA ALA A 119 4.79 29.09 -10.52
C ALA A 119 5.12 30.59 -10.61
N ALA A 120 5.58 31.20 -9.51
CA ALA A 120 6.00 32.60 -9.45
C ALA A 120 7.46 32.81 -9.87
N GLN A 121 8.35 31.91 -9.47
CA GLN A 121 9.81 32.15 -9.51
C GLN A 121 10.57 31.28 -10.53
N ALA A 122 10.06 30.11 -10.91
CA ALA A 122 10.74 29.24 -11.88
C ALA A 122 10.70 29.81 -13.31
N GLN A 123 11.51 29.25 -14.21
CA GLN A 123 11.60 29.67 -15.61
C GLN A 123 11.21 28.55 -16.59
N GLY A 124 10.93 28.93 -17.84
CA GLY A 124 10.68 28.00 -18.94
C GLY A 124 9.45 27.09 -18.75
N TRP A 125 9.60 25.81 -19.12
CA TRP A 125 8.53 24.82 -19.04
C TRP A 125 8.11 24.52 -17.59
N ARG A 126 9.04 24.63 -16.64
CA ARG A 126 8.81 24.38 -15.21
C ARG A 126 7.79 25.35 -14.64
N ARG A 127 7.92 26.65 -14.98
CA ARG A 127 6.93 27.67 -14.62
C ARG A 127 5.54 27.34 -15.17
N ARG A 128 5.46 26.94 -16.44
CA ARG A 128 4.18 26.57 -17.10
C ARG A 128 3.54 25.36 -16.43
N TRP A 129 4.35 24.36 -16.09
CA TRP A 129 3.91 23.15 -15.37
C TRP A 129 3.36 23.49 -13.98
N HIS A 130 4.12 24.17 -13.13
CA HIS A 130 3.64 24.52 -11.80
C HIS A 130 2.49 25.53 -11.84
N ASN A 131 2.45 26.44 -12.82
CA ASN A 131 1.28 27.30 -13.07
C ASN A 131 0.00 26.49 -13.36
N LEU A 132 0.11 25.40 -14.11
CA LEU A 132 -1.03 24.51 -14.38
C LEU A 132 -1.49 23.83 -13.09
N LEU A 133 -0.55 23.33 -12.29
CA LEU A 133 -0.84 22.64 -11.03
C LEU A 133 -1.47 23.55 -9.96
N THR A 134 -1.34 24.88 -10.05
CA THR A 134 -2.03 25.76 -9.09
C THR A 134 -3.52 25.96 -9.39
N PHE A 135 -4.00 25.55 -10.58
CA PHE A 135 -5.35 25.90 -11.07
C PHE A 135 -5.68 27.39 -10.93
N GLY A 136 -4.69 28.26 -11.13
CA GLY A 136 -4.83 29.72 -11.01
C GLY A 136 -4.76 30.26 -9.57
N SER A 137 -4.74 29.41 -8.55
CA SER A 137 -4.56 29.85 -7.16
C SER A 137 -3.19 30.50 -6.94
N ARG A 138 -3.16 31.64 -6.23
CA ARG A 138 -1.93 32.36 -5.82
C ARG A 138 -1.91 32.75 -4.33
N ASP A 139 -2.99 32.49 -3.62
CA ASP A 139 -3.18 32.94 -2.25
C ASP A 139 -2.41 32.06 -1.25
N ILE A 140 -1.37 32.63 -0.65
CA ILE A 140 -0.55 32.04 0.43
C ILE A 140 -0.74 32.76 1.76
N SER A 141 -1.85 33.49 1.94
CA SER A 141 -2.18 34.16 3.20
C SER A 141 -2.38 33.17 4.35
N ALA A 142 -2.23 33.65 5.59
CA ALA A 142 -2.46 32.83 6.79
C ALA A 142 -3.89 32.24 6.85
N GLY A 143 -4.89 32.91 6.28
CA GLY A 143 -6.25 32.37 6.16
C GLY A 143 -6.33 31.20 5.16
N SER A 144 -5.66 31.33 4.02
CA SER A 144 -5.52 30.28 3.01
C SER A 144 -4.86 29.02 3.57
N LEU A 145 -3.73 29.17 4.26
CA LEU A 145 -2.99 28.05 4.85
C LEU A 145 -3.79 27.30 5.93
N ARG A 146 -4.55 28.03 6.76
CA ARG A 146 -5.46 27.40 7.74
C ARG A 146 -6.56 26.59 7.08
N ARG A 147 -7.11 27.06 5.95
CA ARG A 147 -8.10 26.31 5.17
C ARG A 147 -7.48 25.06 4.53
N ASP A 148 -6.30 25.18 3.93
CA ASP A 148 -5.59 24.03 3.35
C ASP A 148 -5.34 22.96 4.40
N HIS A 149 -4.88 23.35 5.60
CA HIS A 149 -4.67 22.42 6.70
C HIS A 149 -5.96 21.72 7.12
N ALA A 150 -7.06 22.47 7.29
CA ALA A 150 -8.36 21.88 7.63
C ALA A 150 -8.84 20.89 6.56
N VAL A 151 -8.69 21.22 5.28
CA VAL A 151 -9.04 20.32 4.17
C VAL A 151 -8.15 19.06 4.20
N LEU A 152 -6.84 19.22 4.39
CA LEU A 152 -5.92 18.08 4.49
C LEU A 152 -6.26 17.15 5.66
N VAL A 153 -6.73 17.66 6.79
CA VAL A 153 -7.21 16.83 7.91
C VAL A 153 -8.47 16.06 7.52
N VAL A 154 -9.45 16.71 6.89
CA VAL A 154 -10.68 16.05 6.41
C VAL A 154 -10.37 14.96 5.38
N LEU A 155 -9.48 15.25 4.42
CA LEU A 155 -9.04 14.28 3.42
C LEU A 155 -8.29 13.11 4.07
N ALA A 156 -7.43 13.36 5.05
CA ALA A 156 -6.71 12.31 5.77
C ALA A 156 -7.68 11.39 6.56
N VAL A 157 -8.62 11.96 7.31
CA VAL A 157 -9.62 11.18 8.06
C VAL A 157 -10.49 10.36 7.10
N THR A 158 -11.01 10.99 6.04
CA THR A 158 -11.83 10.32 5.05
C THR A 158 -11.04 9.23 4.31
N GLY A 159 -9.78 9.50 3.99
CA GLY A 159 -8.91 8.56 3.30
C GLY A 159 -8.51 7.38 4.17
N ILE A 160 -8.34 7.54 5.50
CA ILE A 160 -8.17 6.40 6.42
C ILE A 160 -9.42 5.52 6.40
N LEU A 161 -10.62 6.12 6.47
CA LEU A 161 -11.87 5.36 6.39
C LEU A 161 -12.02 4.63 5.04
N LEU A 162 -11.67 5.28 3.94
CA LEU A 162 -11.63 4.64 2.62
C LEU A 162 -10.56 3.55 2.54
N ALA A 163 -9.39 3.72 3.14
CA ALA A 163 -8.34 2.70 3.17
C ALA A 163 -8.83 1.43 3.89
N LEU A 164 -9.44 1.60 5.06
CA LEU A 164 -10.06 0.52 5.83
C LEU A 164 -11.22 -0.12 5.08
N GLY A 165 -12.08 0.69 4.45
CA GLY A 165 -13.20 0.21 3.64
C GLY A 165 -12.73 -0.57 2.41
N PHE A 166 -11.71 -0.07 1.70
CA PHE A 166 -11.13 -0.70 0.52
C PHE A 166 -10.51 -2.06 0.86
N HIS A 167 -9.78 -2.17 1.98
CA HIS A 167 -9.17 -3.43 2.40
C HIS A 167 -10.14 -4.39 3.06
N GLY A 168 -11.04 -3.88 3.89
CA GLY A 168 -12.12 -4.66 4.47
C GLY A 168 -13.00 -5.26 3.38
N TYR A 169 -13.25 -4.51 2.31
CA TYR A 169 -13.92 -5.00 1.11
C TYR A 169 -13.16 -6.16 0.43
N VAL A 170 -11.86 -6.02 0.20
CA VAL A 170 -11.06 -7.10 -0.41
C VAL A 170 -11.11 -8.36 0.45
N GLY A 171 -10.91 -8.24 1.77
CA GLY A 171 -11.06 -9.39 2.68
C GLY A 171 -12.48 -9.95 2.69
N PHE A 172 -13.51 -9.11 2.53
CA PHE A 172 -14.90 -9.54 2.40
C PHE A 172 -15.13 -10.37 1.11
N VAL A 173 -14.51 -10.01 -0.02
CA VAL A 173 -14.60 -10.79 -1.27
C VAL A 173 -14.22 -12.25 -1.03
N PHE A 174 -13.12 -12.49 -0.31
CA PHE A 174 -12.70 -13.85 0.05
C PHE A 174 -13.62 -14.45 1.14
N GLY A 175 -13.82 -13.75 2.25
CA GLY A 175 -14.59 -14.24 3.41
C GLY A 175 -16.04 -14.64 3.09
N ALA A 176 -16.67 -13.93 2.14
CA ALA A 176 -18.06 -14.15 1.75
C ALA A 176 -18.26 -15.36 0.81
N LEU A 177 -17.20 -15.86 0.16
CA LEU A 177 -17.29 -16.96 -0.81
C LEU A 177 -17.45 -18.32 -0.11
N LYS A 178 -18.69 -18.67 0.24
CA LYS A 178 -19.05 -19.95 0.90
C LYS A 178 -18.65 -21.20 0.12
N ALA A 179 -18.49 -21.10 -1.19
CA ALA A 179 -18.11 -22.20 -2.06
C ALA A 179 -16.63 -22.64 -1.92
N ARG A 180 -15.79 -21.88 -1.20
CA ARG A 180 -14.36 -22.17 -1.00
C ARG A 180 -14.07 -22.22 0.50
N PRO A 181 -13.92 -23.41 1.11
CA PRO A 181 -13.82 -23.56 2.56
C PRO A 181 -12.67 -22.77 3.20
N LEU A 182 -11.50 -22.73 2.56
CA LEU A 182 -10.32 -22.00 3.06
C LEU A 182 -10.46 -20.48 2.98
N TRP A 183 -11.37 -19.97 2.14
CA TRP A 183 -11.65 -18.54 2.10
C TRP A 183 -12.73 -18.12 3.08
N SER A 184 -13.69 -19.01 3.37
CA SER A 184 -14.88 -18.63 4.10
C SER A 184 -14.64 -18.50 5.61
N ASN A 185 -13.92 -17.45 5.98
CA ASN A 185 -13.57 -17.10 7.34
C ASN A 185 -13.95 -15.63 7.63
N PRO A 186 -14.71 -15.35 8.71
CA PRO A 186 -14.98 -13.96 9.15
C PRO A 186 -13.71 -13.16 9.50
N LEU A 187 -12.56 -13.81 9.69
CA LEU A 187 -11.27 -13.13 9.91
C LEU A 187 -10.66 -12.53 8.64
N MET A 188 -11.17 -12.84 7.44
CA MET A 188 -10.58 -12.33 6.20
C MET A 188 -10.51 -10.80 6.14
N PRO A 189 -11.58 -10.02 6.43
CA PRO A 189 -11.47 -8.57 6.49
C PRO A 189 -10.40 -8.03 7.45
N PRO A 190 -10.36 -8.40 8.75
CA PRO A 190 -9.33 -7.91 9.65
C PRO A 190 -7.91 -8.38 9.28
N LEU A 191 -7.72 -9.62 8.81
CA LEU A 191 -6.43 -10.11 8.32
C LEU A 191 -5.91 -9.24 7.16
N PHE A 192 -6.78 -8.93 6.19
CA PHE A 192 -6.40 -8.12 5.04
C PHE A 192 -6.09 -6.66 5.41
N ILE A 193 -6.85 -6.08 6.34
CA ILE A 193 -6.60 -4.72 6.84
C ILE A 193 -5.26 -4.66 7.58
N MET A 194 -5.01 -5.60 8.50
CA MET A 194 -3.78 -5.58 9.31
C MET A 194 -2.54 -5.80 8.46
N SER A 195 -2.55 -6.80 7.58
CA SER A 195 -1.40 -7.07 6.72
C SER A 195 -1.16 -5.94 5.70
N ALA A 196 -2.20 -5.20 5.31
CA ALA A 196 -2.08 -3.99 4.48
C ALA A 196 -1.38 -2.84 5.22
N ILE A 197 -1.73 -2.62 6.48
CA ILE A 197 -1.02 -1.63 7.32
C ILE A 197 0.45 -2.03 7.47
N VAL A 198 0.72 -3.30 7.79
CA VAL A 198 2.09 -3.85 7.96
C VAL A 198 2.93 -3.65 6.69
N SER A 199 2.42 -4.09 5.53
CA SER A 199 3.11 -3.94 4.23
C SER A 199 3.25 -2.49 3.78
N GLY A 200 2.28 -1.63 4.04
CA GLY A 200 2.38 -0.21 3.72
C GLY A 200 3.39 0.55 4.58
N ILE A 201 3.55 0.20 5.86
CA ILE A 201 4.66 0.74 6.68
C ILE A 201 6.00 0.23 6.14
N ALA A 202 6.08 -1.06 5.79
CA ALA A 202 7.29 -1.67 5.24
C ALA A 202 7.73 -1.01 3.92
N VAL A 203 6.80 -0.76 2.99
CA VAL A 203 7.13 -0.05 1.74
C VAL A 203 7.53 1.39 2.01
N MET A 204 6.92 2.06 3.00
CA MET A 204 7.32 3.42 3.37
C MET A 204 8.72 3.49 3.99
N ILE A 205 9.14 2.47 4.75
CA ILE A 205 10.53 2.36 5.24
C ILE A 205 11.49 2.25 4.05
N VAL A 206 11.22 1.33 3.12
CA VAL A 206 12.08 1.10 1.95
C VAL A 206 12.11 2.34 1.05
N ALA A 207 10.95 2.92 0.75
CA ALA A 207 10.82 4.12 -0.06
C ALA A 207 11.53 5.31 0.58
N TYR A 208 11.36 5.52 1.89
CA TYR A 208 12.06 6.58 2.62
C TYR A 208 13.58 6.40 2.53
N VAL A 209 14.11 5.21 2.81
CA VAL A 209 15.57 4.98 2.74
C VAL A 209 16.12 5.19 1.33
N LEU A 210 15.43 4.69 0.30
CA LEU A 210 15.90 4.81 -1.08
C LEU A 210 15.79 6.24 -1.62
N ILE A 211 14.67 6.93 -1.36
CA ILE A 211 14.40 8.25 -1.92
C ILE A 211 15.14 9.32 -1.10
N GLN A 212 15.05 9.28 0.22
CA GLN A 212 15.81 10.20 1.07
C GLN A 212 17.32 9.93 0.96
N GLY A 213 17.76 8.67 1.02
CA GLY A 213 19.19 8.35 0.98
C GLY A 213 19.84 8.48 -0.40
N GLY A 214 19.07 8.33 -1.48
CA GLY A 214 19.59 8.34 -2.84
C GLY A 214 19.35 9.65 -3.61
N LEU A 215 18.29 10.40 -3.28
CA LEU A 215 17.85 11.56 -4.06
C LEU A 215 17.80 12.87 -3.24
N SER A 216 17.69 12.80 -1.92
CA SER A 216 17.67 14.00 -1.06
C SER A 216 19.07 14.54 -0.81
N ALA A 217 19.15 15.86 -0.61
CA ALA A 217 20.33 16.50 -0.03
C ALA A 217 20.41 16.29 1.50
N ASP A 218 19.28 16.09 2.16
CA ASP A 218 19.20 15.95 3.62
C ASP A 218 19.43 14.48 4.04
N PRO A 219 20.20 14.24 5.11
CA PRO A 219 20.49 12.89 5.55
C PRO A 219 19.23 12.18 6.08
N ILE A 220 19.22 10.85 6.00
CA ILE A 220 18.16 10.01 6.58
C ILE A 220 18.04 10.26 8.09
N ASP A 221 16.86 10.73 8.52
CA ASP A 221 16.53 10.92 9.93
C ASP A 221 16.31 9.55 10.60
N ARG A 222 17.28 9.17 11.44
CA ARG A 222 17.26 7.92 12.21
C ARG A 222 16.16 7.91 13.28
N GLY A 223 15.67 9.08 13.68
CA GLY A 223 14.49 9.25 14.49
C GLY A 223 13.25 8.76 13.75
N ILE A 224 12.96 9.30 12.56
CA ILE A 224 11.82 8.88 11.73
C ILE A 224 11.87 7.37 11.48
N LEU A 225 13.03 6.86 11.11
CA LEU A 225 13.24 5.42 10.86
C LEU A 225 12.93 4.55 12.09
N ASP A 226 13.44 4.93 13.29
CA ASP A 226 13.12 4.22 14.55
C ASP A 226 11.62 4.30 14.88
N GLY A 227 10.96 5.40 14.52
CA GLY A 227 9.51 5.57 14.68
C GLY A 227 8.72 4.61 13.80
N LEU A 228 9.04 4.56 12.49
CA LEU A 228 8.39 3.64 11.55
C LEU A 228 8.61 2.18 11.95
N MET A 229 9.83 1.81 12.36
CA MET A 229 10.15 0.44 12.78
C MET A 229 9.43 0.03 14.07
N LYS A 230 9.22 0.97 15.02
CA LYS A 230 8.40 0.72 16.21
C LYS A 230 6.92 0.59 15.87
N PHE A 231 6.44 1.40 14.94
CA PHE A 231 5.06 1.29 14.48
C PHE A 231 4.84 -0.06 13.78
N LEU A 232 5.75 -0.44 12.89
CA LEU A 232 5.78 -1.74 12.23
C LEU A 232 5.78 -2.89 13.24
N MET A 233 6.62 -2.84 14.29
CA MET A 233 6.65 -3.85 15.36
C MET A 233 5.28 -4.12 15.97
N TRP A 234 4.55 -3.05 16.36
CA TRP A 234 3.22 -3.19 16.95
C TRP A 234 2.20 -3.76 15.96
N MET A 235 2.27 -3.34 14.69
CA MET A 235 1.36 -3.85 13.67
C MET A 235 1.63 -5.32 13.35
N ILE A 236 2.91 -5.74 13.29
CA ILE A 236 3.28 -7.15 13.11
C ILE A 236 2.80 -8.01 14.29
N LEU A 237 2.88 -7.52 15.53
CA LEU A 237 2.38 -8.27 16.69
C LEU A 237 0.88 -8.56 16.57
N VAL A 238 0.09 -7.58 16.12
CA VAL A 238 -1.34 -7.76 15.90
C VAL A 238 -1.60 -8.68 14.70
N ASP A 239 -0.84 -8.54 13.62
CA ASP A 239 -0.94 -9.38 12.42
C ASP A 239 -0.65 -10.85 12.73
N LEU A 240 0.45 -11.14 13.43
CA LEU A 240 0.79 -12.50 13.88
C LEU A 240 -0.23 -13.08 14.87
N PHE A 241 -0.87 -12.24 15.68
CA PHE A 241 -1.97 -12.70 16.52
C PHE A 241 -3.16 -13.13 15.67
N LEU A 242 -3.54 -12.35 14.65
CA LEU A 242 -4.62 -12.75 13.74
C LEU A 242 -4.26 -14.00 12.93
N ASP A 243 -3.04 -14.11 12.43
CA ASP A 243 -2.53 -15.31 11.75
C ASP A 243 -2.57 -16.54 12.68
N PHE A 244 -2.24 -16.36 13.96
CA PHE A 244 -2.38 -17.43 14.95
C PHE A 244 -3.84 -17.86 15.15
N VAL A 245 -4.77 -16.91 15.25
CA VAL A 245 -6.20 -17.22 15.36
C VAL A 245 -6.71 -17.92 14.09
N ASP A 246 -6.27 -17.50 12.90
CA ASP A 246 -6.59 -18.17 11.64
C ASP A 246 -6.03 -19.59 11.58
N LEU A 247 -4.78 -19.80 12.01
CA LEU A 247 -4.16 -21.12 12.12
C LEU A 247 -4.94 -22.06 13.06
N LEU A 248 -5.45 -21.56 14.19
CA LEU A 248 -6.32 -22.34 15.06
C LEU A 248 -7.66 -22.67 14.36
N ASN A 249 -8.22 -21.71 13.64
CA ASN A 249 -9.50 -21.86 12.94
C ASN A 249 -9.43 -22.70 11.66
N ALA A 250 -8.26 -22.81 11.02
CA ALA A 250 -8.09 -23.54 9.76
C ALA A 250 -7.22 -24.80 9.91
N GLY A 251 -6.09 -24.68 10.62
CA GLY A 251 -5.10 -25.74 10.79
C GLY A 251 -5.34 -26.70 11.95
N VAL A 252 -6.11 -26.31 12.97
CA VAL A 252 -6.42 -27.17 14.14
C VAL A 252 -7.90 -27.58 14.18
N SER A 253 -8.71 -26.96 13.36
CA SER A 253 -10.17 -27.02 13.37
C SER A 253 -10.79 -28.27 12.74
N ALA A 254 -10.16 -29.44 12.88
CA ALA A 254 -10.79 -30.72 12.53
C ALA A 254 -12.15 -30.90 13.24
N TYR A 255 -12.30 -30.30 14.42
CA TYR A 255 -13.51 -30.30 15.22
C TYR A 255 -14.65 -29.42 14.66
N THR A 256 -14.34 -28.28 14.01
CA THR A 256 -15.36 -27.34 13.49
C THR A 256 -15.63 -27.55 12.01
N SER A 257 -14.63 -27.94 11.22
CA SER A 257 -14.78 -28.27 9.80
C SER A 257 -13.67 -29.21 9.32
N LEU A 258 -14.01 -30.49 9.18
CA LEU A 258 -13.09 -31.49 8.65
C LEU A 258 -12.62 -31.17 7.22
N ALA A 259 -13.48 -30.53 6.40
CA ALA A 259 -13.14 -30.13 5.05
C ALA A 259 -12.08 -29.02 5.01
N VAL A 260 -12.20 -28.02 5.89
CA VAL A 260 -11.21 -26.94 6.03
C VAL A 260 -9.87 -27.52 6.51
N TYR A 261 -9.90 -28.34 7.57
CA TYR A 261 -8.69 -28.97 8.10
C TYR A 261 -7.96 -29.84 7.07
N ARG A 262 -8.68 -30.67 6.30
CA ARG A 262 -8.09 -31.51 5.25
C ARG A 262 -7.47 -30.68 4.13
N GLY A 263 -8.14 -29.61 3.70
CA GLY A 263 -7.58 -28.69 2.71
C GLY A 263 -6.32 -28.01 3.22
N PHE A 264 -6.41 -27.39 4.40
CA PHE A 264 -5.31 -26.68 5.02
C PHE A 264 -4.09 -27.58 5.23
N SER A 265 -4.29 -28.78 5.82
CA SER A 265 -3.21 -29.74 6.04
C SER A 265 -2.61 -30.25 4.73
N ALA A 266 -3.41 -30.60 3.72
CA ALA A 266 -2.89 -31.08 2.44
C ALA A 266 -2.08 -30.00 1.69
N ILE A 267 -2.40 -28.72 1.90
CA ILE A 267 -1.79 -27.60 1.16
C ILE A 267 -0.59 -27.01 1.89
N PHE A 268 -0.69 -26.80 3.21
CA PHE A 268 0.25 -25.99 3.99
C PHE A 268 1.10 -26.79 4.99
N PHE A 269 0.74 -28.02 5.37
CA PHE A 269 1.59 -28.84 6.25
C PHE A 269 2.75 -29.50 5.48
N PRO A 270 3.78 -30.03 6.19
CA PRO A 270 4.92 -30.66 5.53
C PRO A 270 4.52 -31.68 4.47
N GLY A 271 5.05 -31.50 3.24
CA GLY A 271 4.69 -32.29 2.06
C GLY A 271 3.62 -31.66 1.16
N GLY A 272 2.93 -30.61 1.63
CA GLY A 272 1.98 -29.82 0.84
C GLY A 272 2.66 -28.84 -0.12
N PRO A 273 2.00 -28.49 -1.26
CA PRO A 273 2.57 -27.64 -2.30
C PRO A 273 2.94 -26.23 -1.84
N LEU A 274 2.28 -25.69 -0.80
CA LEU A 274 2.51 -24.32 -0.30
C LEU A 274 3.13 -24.29 1.09
N ALA A 275 3.66 -25.41 1.59
CA ALA A 275 4.24 -25.48 2.93
C ALA A 275 5.40 -24.49 3.14
N VAL A 276 6.28 -24.34 2.15
CA VAL A 276 7.39 -23.37 2.22
C VAL A 276 6.88 -21.93 2.15
N MET A 277 5.88 -21.67 1.29
CA MET A 277 5.29 -20.33 1.16
C MET A 277 4.68 -19.88 2.48
N TYR A 278 3.89 -20.74 3.12
CA TYR A 278 3.21 -20.42 4.37
C TYR A 278 4.14 -20.35 5.58
N TRP A 279 4.91 -21.41 5.85
CA TRP A 279 5.71 -21.47 7.09
C TRP A 279 6.99 -20.66 7.04
N VAL A 280 7.67 -20.61 5.88
CA VAL A 280 8.96 -19.94 5.76
C VAL A 280 8.78 -18.51 5.27
N LEU A 281 8.06 -18.30 4.17
CA LEU A 281 7.96 -16.99 3.54
C LEU A 281 6.95 -16.08 4.24
N GLN A 282 5.71 -16.54 4.48
CA GLN A 282 4.73 -15.77 5.24
C GLN A 282 5.13 -15.67 6.72
N LEU A 283 5.02 -16.76 7.49
CA LEU A 283 5.18 -16.70 8.95
C LEU A 283 6.64 -16.51 9.38
N GLY A 284 7.57 -17.23 8.75
CA GLY A 284 8.98 -17.20 9.11
C GLY A 284 9.62 -15.83 8.92
N LEU A 285 9.41 -15.18 7.76
CA LEU A 285 9.94 -13.83 7.52
C LEU A 285 9.22 -12.76 8.35
N LEU A 286 7.91 -12.92 8.62
CA LEU A 286 7.19 -11.98 9.48
C LEU A 286 7.70 -12.04 10.93
N LEU A 287 7.92 -13.26 11.45
CA LEU A 287 8.51 -13.47 12.77
C LEU A 287 9.96 -12.97 12.82
N LEU A 288 10.77 -13.22 11.79
CA LEU A 288 12.11 -12.67 11.68
C LEU A 288 12.10 -11.14 11.71
N ALA A 289 11.22 -10.52 10.93
CA ALA A 289 11.06 -9.07 10.91
C ALA A 289 10.65 -8.52 12.27
N LEU A 290 9.70 -9.17 12.95
CA LEU A 290 9.33 -8.83 14.33
C LEU A 290 10.54 -8.88 15.26
N VAL A 291 11.31 -9.97 15.25
CA VAL A 291 12.52 -10.11 16.07
C VAL A 291 13.52 -8.99 15.77
N MET A 292 13.76 -8.69 14.49
CA MET A 292 14.64 -7.59 14.07
C MET A 292 14.19 -6.24 14.61
N THR A 293 12.88 -5.98 14.70
CA THR A 293 12.36 -4.71 15.20
C THR A 293 12.64 -4.47 16.69
N PHE A 294 12.94 -5.49 17.51
CA PHE A 294 13.27 -5.27 18.93
C PHE A 294 14.65 -4.62 19.12
N PHE A 295 15.57 -4.82 18.19
CA PHE A 295 16.93 -4.32 18.30
C PHE A 295 17.04 -2.87 17.83
N ARG A 296 17.34 -1.96 18.76
CA ARG A 296 17.51 -0.53 18.46
C ARG A 296 18.56 -0.26 17.36
N GLY A 297 19.63 -1.05 17.30
CA GLY A 297 20.66 -0.94 16.26
C GLY A 297 20.12 -1.23 14.86
N ILE A 298 19.22 -2.21 14.73
CA ILE A 298 18.53 -2.53 13.48
C ILE A 298 17.52 -1.42 13.14
N ARG A 299 16.68 -1.02 14.11
CA ARG A 299 15.65 0.03 13.90
C ARG A 299 16.21 1.36 13.40
N ARG A 300 17.45 1.69 13.77
CA ARG A 300 18.12 2.94 13.37
C ARG A 300 19.05 2.79 12.19
N SER A 301 19.29 1.58 11.67
CA SER A 301 20.15 1.36 10.51
C SER A 301 19.32 1.35 9.22
N PRO A 302 19.66 2.12 8.17
CA PRO A 302 18.84 2.22 6.97
C PRO A 302 18.88 0.89 6.20
N LEU A 303 20.05 0.25 6.15
CA LEU A 303 20.21 -1.06 5.55
C LEU A 303 19.34 -2.11 6.26
N TRP A 304 19.46 -2.24 7.58
CA TRP A 304 18.73 -3.27 8.31
C TRP A 304 17.22 -2.99 8.41
N ALA A 305 16.82 -1.72 8.49
CA ALA A 305 15.42 -1.34 8.41
C ALA A 305 14.83 -1.68 7.02
N SER A 306 15.57 -1.42 5.93
CA SER A 306 15.16 -1.82 4.58
C SER A 306 15.10 -3.34 4.41
N ILE A 307 16.07 -4.09 4.94
CA ILE A 307 16.02 -5.56 4.93
C ILE A 307 14.79 -6.06 5.69
N THR A 308 14.48 -5.45 6.84
CA THR A 308 13.27 -5.79 7.62
C THR A 308 12.01 -5.48 6.81
N GLY A 309 11.93 -4.31 6.16
CA GLY A 309 10.82 -3.94 5.30
C GLY A 309 10.66 -4.89 4.11
N LEU A 310 11.74 -5.29 3.45
CA LEU A 310 11.71 -6.26 2.35
C LEU A 310 11.24 -7.65 2.82
N ALA A 311 11.69 -8.11 3.98
CA ALA A 311 11.22 -9.37 4.58
C ALA A 311 9.70 -9.33 4.82
N VAL A 312 9.18 -8.22 5.34
CA VAL A 312 7.73 -8.01 5.52
C VAL A 312 7.00 -7.97 4.18
N LEU A 313 7.53 -7.29 3.16
CA LEU A 313 6.89 -7.23 1.85
C LEU A 313 6.80 -8.62 1.19
N ILE A 314 7.86 -9.43 1.30
CA ILE A 314 7.86 -10.82 0.81
C ILE A 314 6.86 -11.66 1.61
N SER A 315 6.83 -11.50 2.94
CA SER A 315 5.88 -12.19 3.81
C SER A 315 4.42 -11.89 3.47
N VAL A 316 4.06 -10.61 3.33
CA VAL A 316 2.68 -10.23 3.00
C VAL A 316 2.32 -10.64 1.57
N PHE A 317 3.26 -10.61 0.62
CA PHE A 317 3.03 -11.17 -0.71
C PHE A 317 2.79 -12.68 -0.65
N ALA A 318 3.57 -13.43 0.13
CA ALA A 318 3.36 -14.85 0.37
C ALA A 318 1.97 -15.12 0.96
N MET A 319 1.54 -14.32 1.94
CA MET A 319 0.18 -14.39 2.50
C MET A 319 -0.92 -14.17 1.45
N ARG A 320 -0.74 -13.21 0.54
CA ARG A 320 -1.69 -13.01 -0.59
C ARG A 320 -1.68 -14.19 -1.54
N TYR A 321 -0.51 -14.77 -1.81
CA TYR A 321 -0.39 -15.95 -2.66
C TYR A 321 -1.06 -17.17 -2.02
N ASP A 322 -0.80 -17.43 -0.74
CA ASP A 322 -1.40 -18.52 0.04
C ASP A 322 -2.90 -18.37 0.13
N THR A 323 -3.40 -17.15 0.32
CA THR A 323 -4.85 -16.90 0.31
C THR A 323 -5.44 -17.17 -1.07
N VAL A 324 -4.97 -16.47 -2.12
CA VAL A 324 -5.58 -16.53 -3.45
C VAL A 324 -5.37 -17.90 -4.10
N ILE A 325 -4.13 -18.35 -4.23
CA ILE A 325 -3.81 -19.62 -4.88
C ILE A 325 -4.19 -20.79 -3.98
N GLY A 326 -3.74 -20.77 -2.72
CA GLY A 326 -3.97 -21.87 -1.78
C GLY A 326 -5.44 -22.17 -1.57
N GLY A 327 -6.30 -21.15 -1.49
CA GLY A 327 -7.74 -21.36 -1.38
C GLY A 327 -8.38 -22.03 -2.60
N GLU A 328 -7.76 -21.96 -3.78
CA GLU A 328 -8.22 -22.65 -4.99
C GLU A 328 -7.62 -24.04 -5.20
N LEU A 329 -6.50 -24.36 -4.54
CA LEU A 329 -5.89 -25.69 -4.63
C LEU A 329 -6.79 -26.78 -4.03
N GLN A 330 -7.66 -26.41 -3.08
CA GLN A 330 -8.72 -27.30 -2.62
C GLN A 330 -9.89 -27.29 -3.63
N PRO A 331 -10.17 -28.43 -4.29
CA PRO A 331 -11.27 -28.52 -5.23
C PRO A 331 -12.64 -28.46 -4.54
N LYS A 332 -13.65 -28.06 -5.31
CA LYS A 332 -15.05 -27.99 -4.87
C LYS A 332 -15.75 -29.34 -4.98
N VAL A 333 -15.47 -30.09 -6.05
CA VAL A 333 -16.14 -31.36 -6.37
C VAL A 333 -15.20 -32.51 -6.71
N SER A 334 -13.97 -32.22 -7.16
CA SER A 334 -13.01 -33.26 -7.55
C SER A 334 -12.22 -33.82 -6.36
N GLN A 335 -11.57 -34.97 -6.55
CA GLN A 335 -10.66 -35.54 -5.55
C GLN A 335 -9.24 -35.00 -5.72
N GLY A 336 -8.48 -34.96 -4.62
CA GLY A 336 -7.09 -34.51 -4.61
C GLY A 336 -6.96 -32.99 -4.51
N LEU A 337 -5.83 -32.45 -5.02
CA LEU A 337 -5.58 -31.02 -5.12
C LEU A 337 -5.57 -30.58 -6.58
N VAL A 338 -6.10 -29.39 -6.84
CA VAL A 338 -5.88 -28.67 -8.10
C VAL A 338 -4.41 -28.25 -8.13
N ARG A 339 -3.73 -28.43 -9.27
CA ARG A 339 -2.33 -28.03 -9.42
C ARG A 339 -2.25 -26.67 -10.07
N TYR A 340 -1.33 -25.85 -9.58
CA TYR A 340 -1.00 -24.55 -10.16
C TYR A 340 0.51 -24.36 -10.20
N THR A 341 0.99 -23.93 -11.36
CA THR A 341 2.37 -23.54 -11.57
C THR A 341 2.37 -22.21 -12.30
N PRO A 342 2.84 -21.12 -11.66
CA PRO A 342 2.85 -19.82 -12.31
C PRO A 342 3.79 -19.84 -13.52
N VAL A 343 3.31 -19.33 -14.64
CA VAL A 343 4.09 -19.22 -15.87
C VAL A 343 4.94 -17.95 -15.86
N LEU A 344 6.05 -17.95 -16.60
CA LEU A 344 6.93 -16.79 -16.71
C LEU A 344 6.37 -15.70 -17.62
N PHE A 345 5.68 -16.09 -18.70
CA PHE A 345 5.16 -15.18 -19.73
C PHE A 345 3.66 -15.41 -19.95
N GLY A 346 2.96 -14.37 -20.42
CA GLY A 346 1.51 -14.39 -20.65
C GLY A 346 0.73 -13.45 -19.73
N ILE A 347 -0.59 -13.43 -19.85
CA ILE A 347 -1.46 -12.50 -19.12
C ILE A 347 -1.56 -12.78 -17.61
N ASP A 348 -1.27 -14.01 -17.20
CA ASP A 348 -1.44 -14.48 -15.81
C ASP A 348 -0.09 -14.79 -15.14
N SER A 349 0.97 -14.13 -15.60
CA SER A 349 2.36 -14.56 -15.41
C SER A 349 3.21 -13.65 -14.51
N TRP A 350 4.41 -14.11 -14.18
CA TRP A 350 5.43 -13.29 -13.50
C TRP A 350 5.79 -12.02 -14.27
N GLN A 351 5.76 -12.06 -15.62
CA GLN A 351 5.99 -10.89 -16.45
C GLN A 351 5.03 -9.75 -16.13
N VAL A 352 3.75 -10.06 -15.86
CA VAL A 352 2.75 -9.03 -15.52
C VAL A 352 3.07 -8.40 -14.16
N LEU A 353 3.49 -9.19 -13.18
CA LEU A 353 3.88 -8.67 -11.85
C LEU A 353 5.08 -7.74 -11.96
N PHE A 354 6.11 -8.12 -12.71
CA PHE A 354 7.25 -7.24 -12.97
C PHE A 354 6.85 -5.99 -13.74
N GLY A 355 5.94 -6.10 -14.70
CA GLY A 355 5.37 -4.95 -15.42
C GLY A 355 4.63 -3.99 -14.50
N LEU A 356 3.77 -4.49 -13.61
CA LEU A 356 3.04 -3.68 -12.62
C LEU A 356 4.02 -2.98 -11.66
N ALA A 357 5.03 -3.69 -11.15
CA ALA A 357 6.07 -3.11 -10.31
C ALA A 357 6.87 -2.02 -11.04
N ALA A 358 7.23 -2.25 -12.31
CA ALA A 358 7.93 -1.27 -13.14
C ALA A 358 7.10 -0.01 -13.37
N ILE A 359 5.78 -0.15 -13.60
CA ILE A 359 4.87 0.99 -13.72
C ILE A 359 4.80 1.77 -12.40
N ALA A 360 4.72 1.08 -11.25
CA ALA A 360 4.69 1.76 -9.95
C ALA A 360 5.99 2.56 -9.72
N ILE A 361 7.15 1.97 -9.98
CA ILE A 361 8.45 2.64 -9.87
C ILE A 361 8.54 3.83 -10.84
N PHE A 362 8.07 3.66 -12.08
CA PHE A 362 8.02 4.73 -13.07
C PHE A 362 7.13 5.89 -12.60
N LEU A 363 5.93 5.60 -12.08
CA LEU A 363 5.01 6.63 -11.58
C LEU A 363 5.56 7.36 -10.35
N ILE A 364 6.24 6.65 -9.44
CA ILE A 364 6.95 7.27 -8.31
C ILE A 364 8.06 8.18 -8.84
N GLY A 365 8.94 7.69 -9.72
CA GLY A 365 10.03 8.47 -10.29
C GLY A 365 9.55 9.69 -11.07
N LEU A 366 8.49 9.53 -11.87
CA LEU A 366 7.85 10.62 -12.60
C LEU A 366 7.27 11.66 -11.64
N SER A 367 6.62 11.22 -10.56
CA SER A 367 6.07 12.14 -9.55
C SER A 367 7.18 12.90 -8.82
N LEU A 368 8.28 12.24 -8.46
CA LEU A 368 9.46 12.88 -7.85
C LEU A 368 10.16 13.87 -8.81
N LEU A 369 10.05 13.65 -10.11
CA LEU A 369 10.56 14.56 -11.15
C LEU A 369 9.64 15.77 -11.39
N LEU A 370 8.34 15.64 -11.14
CA LEU A 370 7.34 16.67 -11.49
C LEU A 370 6.80 17.45 -10.28
N LEU A 371 6.98 16.95 -9.06
CA LEU A 371 6.40 17.51 -7.84
C LEU A 371 7.48 17.92 -6.82
N PRO A 372 7.24 19.02 -6.07
CA PRO A 372 8.17 19.52 -5.06
C PRO A 372 8.11 18.71 -3.75
N TRP A 373 8.67 17.50 -3.80
CA TRP A 373 8.61 16.52 -2.71
C TRP A 373 9.50 16.86 -1.51
N GLU A 374 10.55 17.67 -1.69
CA GLU A 374 11.43 18.13 -0.61
C GLU A 374 11.87 19.61 -0.78
N PRO A 375 12.30 20.30 0.29
CA PRO A 375 12.74 21.70 0.21
C PRO A 375 13.95 21.94 -0.70
N SER A 376 14.97 21.07 -0.65
CA SER A 376 16.17 21.14 -1.51
C SER A 376 15.84 21.00 -3.00
N TRP A 377 14.79 20.24 -3.33
CA TRP A 377 14.31 20.11 -4.69
C TRP A 377 13.71 21.44 -5.19
N VAL A 378 12.94 22.14 -4.34
CA VAL A 378 12.38 23.45 -4.68
C VAL A 378 13.51 24.44 -4.96
N THR A 379 14.54 24.50 -4.10
CA THR A 379 15.67 25.42 -4.31
C THR A 379 16.47 25.08 -5.57
N ALA A 380 16.70 23.80 -5.86
CA ALA A 380 17.35 23.36 -7.10
C ALA A 380 16.56 23.77 -8.35
N TRP A 381 15.22 23.76 -8.28
CA TRP A 381 14.35 24.14 -9.38
C TRP A 381 14.26 25.66 -9.63
N LEU A 382 14.50 26.45 -8.58
CA LEU A 382 14.59 27.91 -8.66
C LEU A 382 15.94 28.40 -9.19
N GLY A 383 16.98 27.55 -9.17
CA GLY A 383 18.34 27.89 -9.58
C GLY A 383 19.12 28.64 -8.49
N ARG A 384 20.46 28.63 -8.56
CA ARG A 384 21.38 29.27 -7.59
C ARG A 384 21.24 30.80 -7.43
N GLY A 385 20.21 31.43 -8.01
CA GLY A 385 19.94 32.87 -7.94
C GLY A 385 18.86 33.28 -6.94
N GLY A 386 18.17 32.34 -6.28
CA GLY A 386 17.11 32.63 -5.31
C GLY A 386 17.58 32.63 -3.86
N ASN A 387 18.55 33.47 -3.50
CA ASN A 387 19.11 33.51 -2.13
C ASN A 387 18.35 34.43 -1.15
N ASP A 388 17.14 34.87 -1.50
CA ASP A 388 16.38 35.86 -0.70
C ASP A 388 15.29 35.25 0.21
N GLY A 389 15.28 33.93 0.43
CA GLY A 389 14.21 33.26 1.20
C GLY A 389 14.53 32.94 2.66
N GLN A 390 15.80 32.91 3.08
CA GLN A 390 16.21 32.30 4.36
C GLN A 390 15.98 33.16 5.62
N LYS A 391 15.22 34.26 5.54
CA LYS A 391 15.10 35.22 6.66
C LYS A 391 13.77 35.23 7.44
N ILE A 392 12.83 34.30 7.22
CA ILE A 392 11.52 34.36 7.91
C ILE A 392 11.27 33.21 8.91
N GLU A 393 12.04 32.13 8.91
CA GLU A 393 11.76 30.98 9.81
C GLU A 393 12.32 31.11 11.25
N SER A 394 13.05 32.18 11.60
CA SER A 394 13.51 32.39 12.98
C SER A 394 12.58 33.25 13.86
N GLY A 395 11.44 33.72 13.33
CA GLY A 395 10.59 34.70 14.03
C GLY A 395 9.34 34.17 14.75
N ALA A 396 9.00 32.88 14.63
CA ALA A 396 7.70 32.36 15.08
C ALA A 396 7.75 31.48 16.35
N SER A 397 8.90 31.37 17.04
CA SER A 397 9.07 30.47 18.19
C SER A 397 9.18 31.18 19.56
N SER A 398 8.94 32.48 19.67
CA SER A 398 9.19 33.23 20.93
C SER A 398 8.05 34.13 21.42
N ALA A 399 6.82 33.94 20.95
CA ALA A 399 5.67 34.70 21.44
C ALA A 399 4.49 33.79 21.77
N GLU A 400 4.60 33.02 22.86
CA GLU A 400 3.45 32.52 23.66
C GLU A 400 3.95 31.79 24.93
N VAL A 401 4.61 32.54 25.82
CA VAL A 401 4.66 32.23 27.26
C VAL A 401 4.67 33.58 27.99
N GLY A 402 3.49 34.04 28.41
CA GLY A 402 3.33 35.30 29.13
C GLY A 402 1.90 35.81 29.04
N GLY A 403 1.05 35.32 29.94
CA GLY A 403 -0.36 35.70 30.08
C GLY A 403 -1.10 34.70 30.94
#